data_AF-F6GXG6-F1
#
_entry.id   AF-F6GXG6-F1
#
_cell.length_a   1.000
_cell.length_b   1.000
_cell.length_c   1.000
_cell.angle_alpha   90.00
_cell.angle_beta   90.00
_cell.angle_gamma   90.00
#
_symmetry.space_group_name_H-M   'P 1'
#
loop_
_entity.id
_entity.type
_entity.pdbx_description
1 polymer ?
#
loop_
_entity_poly.entity_id
_entity_poly.type
_entity_poly.pdbx_seq_one_letter_code
_entity_poly.pdbx_strand_id
1 'polypeptide(L)'
;MEDLMDNDKLYSSIKMTEADGDCSLVFELPENDPLFEKKKKVLQAKGFDTKERVYFNSISCSSWTNTTLEKMLKRARIIHLDEVELYFGEVPVSPSVEFYSHRNELEALNSILSLIDISCSSCQHTRMDVLQELCNATLDRIQEVGDKNRLETRIVEDLSIEKEECILQWGERNDVRTKLKIAYVEGAGRGAIATEDLKVGDVALEIPMSIVISEELVHESDMFPILEKIDGISSETMLLLWSMKEKHNSNSKFNTYFNALPEAFNTGLSFEFDAIMVLAGTLLLEEIIEAKKHLNAQYEELVPALCKDHPDIFPPEFYTQEQFLWACELWYSNGMQVMFTDGKLRTCLIPIAGFLNHSLYPHIMHYGKVDSKTNSLKFCVSKPCNMGEQCYLSYGNFSSSHLVTFYGFIPQGDNLYDTIPLEIDNPQGDCPEEFHPMSDSATHMVRGTWLSNNHEIFHYGLPPPLLDHLRSAWSTVPPFKTPTLANLEVEKKVLGDILSTYETLMECIDDTEEDNRRNSSWDVKLAMEYKAIQRRIISSILTSCHSGLKTIENEMCRCAAVTSSG
;
A
#
# COMPACT_ATOMS: atom_id res chain seq x y z
N MET A 1 7.34 -4.19 12.51
CA MET A 1 5.88 -3.94 12.60
C MET A 1 5.59 -2.44 12.86
N GLU A 2 6.52 -1.53 12.49
CA GLU A 2 6.33 -0.07 12.61
C GLU A 2 5.86 0.58 11.29
N ASP A 3 5.87 -0.13 10.15
CA ASP A 3 5.52 0.41 8.83
C ASP A 3 4.04 0.24 8.39
N LEU A 4 3.16 -0.22 9.28
CA LEU A 4 1.71 -0.31 9.00
C LEU A 4 1.00 1.06 9.10
N MET A 5 1.74 2.16 9.26
CA MET A 5 1.23 3.36 9.95
C MET A 5 0.64 4.49 9.10
N ASP A 6 0.62 4.44 7.76
CA ASP A 6 0.42 5.68 6.99
C ASP A 6 -0.81 5.83 6.09
N ASN A 7 -1.71 4.85 6.00
CA ASN A 7 -2.87 4.98 5.08
C ASN A 7 -4.19 5.46 5.69
N ASP A 8 -4.39 5.40 7.01
CA ASP A 8 -5.72 5.64 7.61
C ASP A 8 -5.92 7.03 8.25
N LYS A 9 -4.95 7.93 8.14
CA LYS A 9 -5.09 9.30 8.68
C LYS A 9 -5.86 10.27 7.80
N LEU A 10 -6.32 9.86 6.62
CA LEU A 10 -6.99 10.79 5.68
C LEU A 10 -8.47 11.08 5.97
N TYR A 11 -9.09 10.39 6.94
CA TYR A 11 -10.53 10.51 7.19
C TYR A 11 -10.89 11.15 8.53
N SER A 12 -10.71 12.47 8.64
CA SER A 12 -11.69 13.38 9.26
C SER A 12 -11.19 14.82 9.29
N SER A 13 -11.70 15.69 8.41
CA SER A 13 -11.93 17.11 8.74
C SER A 13 -12.75 17.83 7.66
N ILE A 14 -13.96 17.35 7.36
CA ILE A 14 -14.94 18.16 6.62
C ILE A 14 -15.76 18.94 7.63
N LYS A 15 -15.43 20.22 7.85
CA LYS A 15 -16.23 21.14 8.68
C LYS A 15 -17.24 21.91 7.84
N MET A 16 -18.51 21.83 8.25
CA MET A 16 -19.65 22.59 7.73
C MET A 16 -19.62 24.04 8.22
N THR A 17 -19.85 25.00 7.32
CA THR A 17 -20.38 26.33 7.65
C THR A 17 -21.37 26.76 6.58
N GLU A 18 -22.65 26.82 6.97
CA GLU A 18 -23.74 27.38 6.18
C GLU A 18 -23.51 28.88 5.94
N ALA A 19 -23.50 29.27 4.67
CA ALA A 19 -23.86 30.62 4.27
C ALA A 19 -24.52 30.53 2.90
N ASP A 20 -25.78 30.97 2.89
CA ASP A 20 -26.58 31.46 1.77
C ASP A 20 -26.71 30.56 0.53
N GLY A 21 -27.89 29.95 0.37
CA GLY A 21 -28.57 29.89 -0.92
C GLY A 21 -27.96 29.10 -2.08
N ASP A 22 -26.72 28.59 -2.04
CA ASP A 22 -26.05 27.85 -3.12
C ASP A 22 -25.49 26.51 -2.60
N CYS A 23 -25.71 25.42 -3.36
CA CYS A 23 -25.10 24.13 -3.02
C CYS A 23 -23.61 24.21 -3.34
N SER A 24 -22.76 23.81 -2.39
CA SER A 24 -21.31 23.77 -2.61
C SER A 24 -20.68 22.52 -1.99
N LEU A 25 -19.66 22.00 -2.67
CA LEU A 25 -18.76 20.97 -2.13
C LEU A 25 -17.47 21.64 -1.67
N VAL A 26 -17.07 21.34 -0.44
CA VAL A 26 -15.83 21.85 0.16
C VAL A 26 -14.78 20.76 0.04
N PHE A 27 -13.70 21.04 -0.69
CA PHE A 27 -12.49 20.23 -0.62
C PHE A 27 -11.52 20.93 0.33
N GLU A 28 -10.89 20.15 1.20
CA GLU A 28 -9.96 20.64 2.21
C GLU A 28 -8.83 19.62 2.34
N LEU A 29 -7.60 20.08 2.14
CA LEU A 29 -6.41 19.31 2.50
C LEU A 29 -6.24 19.39 4.03
N PRO A 30 -6.32 18.26 4.77
CA PRO A 30 -6.26 18.29 6.23
C PRO A 30 -4.91 18.81 6.74
N GLU A 31 -4.90 19.76 7.68
CA GLU A 31 -3.66 20.32 8.24
C GLU A 31 -2.80 19.30 9.00
N ASN A 32 -3.39 18.18 9.43
CA ASN A 32 -2.71 17.07 10.09
C ASN A 32 -2.19 16.01 9.13
N ASP A 33 -2.31 16.20 7.81
CA ASP A 33 -1.73 15.32 6.80
C ASP A 33 -0.19 15.38 6.89
N PRO A 34 0.52 14.23 7.02
CA PRO A 34 1.97 14.21 7.15
C PRO A 34 2.70 14.80 5.93
N LEU A 35 2.05 14.81 4.77
CA LEU A 35 2.55 15.31 3.49
C LEU A 35 1.96 16.68 3.14
N PHE A 36 1.32 17.37 4.10
CA PHE A 36 0.59 18.63 3.89
C PHE A 36 1.37 19.65 3.07
N GLU A 37 2.61 19.98 3.47
CA GLU A 37 3.41 21.00 2.78
C GLU A 37 3.83 20.58 1.37
N LYS A 38 4.08 19.29 1.12
CA LYS A 38 4.38 18.76 -0.23
C LYS A 38 3.12 18.88 -1.11
N LYS A 39 1.97 18.39 -0.65
CA LYS A 39 0.68 18.43 -1.37
C LYS A 39 0.19 19.86 -1.62
N LYS A 40 0.34 20.75 -0.63
CA LYS A 40 0.01 22.18 -0.74
C LYS A 40 0.78 22.88 -1.86
N LYS A 41 2.09 22.61 -1.99
CA LYS A 41 2.89 23.15 -3.09
C LYS A 41 2.37 22.67 -4.45
N VAL A 42 2.00 21.38 -4.56
CA VAL A 42 1.42 20.82 -5.79
C VAL A 42 0.06 21.44 -6.11
N LEU A 43 -0.82 21.62 -5.11
CA LEU A 43 -2.10 22.32 -5.27
C LEU A 43 -1.89 23.75 -5.79
N GLN A 44 -1.01 24.52 -5.16
CA GLN A 44 -0.70 25.90 -5.54
C GLN A 44 -0.10 25.99 -6.95
N ALA A 45 0.78 25.06 -7.31
CA ALA A 45 1.36 24.99 -8.66
C ALA A 45 0.30 24.72 -9.74
N LYS A 46 -0.79 24.00 -9.41
CA LYS A 46 -1.94 23.78 -10.29
C LYS A 46 -3.05 24.84 -10.15
N GLY A 47 -2.81 25.90 -9.35
CA GLY A 47 -3.75 27.01 -9.17
C GLY A 47 -4.92 26.72 -8.23
N PHE A 48 -4.78 25.74 -7.32
CA PHE A 48 -5.77 25.41 -6.30
C PHE A 48 -5.35 25.90 -4.92
N ASP A 49 -6.34 26.32 -4.12
CA ASP A 49 -6.16 26.59 -2.70
C ASP A 49 -6.23 25.31 -1.87
N THR A 50 -5.68 25.33 -0.64
CA THR A 50 -5.77 24.21 0.30
C THR A 50 -7.21 23.95 0.74
N LYS A 51 -8.04 24.99 0.75
CA LYS A 51 -9.47 24.94 1.01
C LYS A 51 -10.22 25.80 0.01
N GLU A 52 -11.19 25.23 -0.69
CA GLU A 52 -11.98 25.97 -1.68
C GLU A 52 -13.34 25.28 -1.85
N ARG A 53 -14.33 26.10 -2.21
CA ARG A 53 -15.72 25.71 -2.43
C ARG A 53 -16.02 25.65 -3.91
N VAL A 54 -16.55 24.52 -4.36
CA VAL A 54 -17.09 24.36 -5.72
C VAL A 54 -18.59 24.61 -5.66
N TYR A 55 -19.08 25.65 -6.33
CA TYR A 55 -20.49 26.03 -6.37
C TYR A 55 -21.20 25.44 -7.59
N PHE A 56 -22.47 25.05 -7.44
CA PHE A 56 -23.30 24.50 -8.52
C PHE A 56 -24.47 25.43 -8.86
N ASN A 57 -24.66 25.73 -10.15
CA ASN A 57 -25.82 26.48 -10.65
C ASN A 57 -26.94 25.52 -11.10
N SER A 58 -28.20 25.89 -10.87
CA SER A 58 -29.41 25.09 -11.13
C SER A 58 -29.77 24.87 -12.62
N ILE A 59 -28.89 25.25 -13.54
CA ILE A 59 -29.10 25.11 -15.00
C ILE A 59 -27.96 24.25 -15.52
N SER A 60 -28.14 22.93 -15.51
CA SER A 60 -27.09 21.96 -15.87
C SER A 60 -27.37 21.30 -17.21
N CYS A 61 -26.31 21.12 -18.01
CA CYS A 61 -26.26 20.29 -19.21
C CYS A 61 -25.15 19.24 -18.99
N SER A 62 -25.24 18.06 -19.62
CA SER A 62 -24.27 16.97 -19.46
C SER A 62 -22.81 17.34 -19.75
N SER A 63 -22.56 18.38 -20.54
CA SER A 63 -21.19 18.88 -20.78
C SER A 63 -20.61 19.62 -19.56
N TRP A 64 -21.47 20.24 -18.74
CA TRP A 64 -21.06 20.98 -17.55
C TRP A 64 -20.70 20.03 -16.40
N THR A 65 -21.47 18.96 -16.20
CA THR A 65 -21.23 17.97 -15.13
C THR A 65 -19.87 17.30 -15.30
N ASN A 66 -19.53 16.85 -16.51
CA ASN A 66 -18.21 16.29 -16.82
C ASN A 66 -17.08 17.29 -16.58
N THR A 67 -17.26 18.55 -16.98
CA THR A 67 -16.24 19.59 -16.75
C THR A 67 -16.02 19.87 -15.26
N THR A 68 -17.09 19.89 -14.48
CA THR A 68 -17.04 20.08 -13.03
C THR A 68 -16.41 18.89 -12.33
N LEU A 69 -16.79 17.66 -12.69
CA LEU A 69 -16.20 16.44 -12.17
C LEU A 69 -14.69 16.38 -12.44
N GLU A 70 -14.24 16.71 -13.66
CA GLU A 70 -12.81 16.75 -13.99
C GLU A 70 -12.03 17.78 -13.15
N LYS A 71 -12.62 18.94 -12.85
CA LYS A 71 -12.00 19.92 -11.94
C LYS A 71 -11.89 19.38 -10.52
N MET A 72 -12.95 18.75 -10.02
CA MET A 72 -12.97 18.13 -8.70
C MET A 72 -11.94 17.00 -8.61
N LEU A 73 -11.86 16.15 -9.63
CA LEU A 73 -10.92 15.04 -9.71
C LEU A 73 -9.47 15.49 -9.68
N LYS A 74 -9.10 16.54 -10.45
CA LYS A 74 -7.73 17.09 -10.42
C LYS A 74 -7.30 17.47 -9.01
N ARG A 75 -8.22 17.98 -8.19
CA ARG A 75 -7.94 18.36 -6.82
C ARG A 75 -7.92 17.17 -5.88
N ALA A 76 -8.94 16.31 -5.97
CA ALA A 76 -9.05 15.11 -5.14
C ALA A 76 -7.81 14.21 -5.30
N ARG A 77 -7.35 13.98 -6.54
CA ARG A 77 -6.12 13.22 -6.82
C ARG A 77 -4.90 13.73 -6.07
N ILE A 78 -4.71 15.07 -6.00
CA ILE A 78 -3.60 15.69 -5.27
C ILE A 78 -3.72 15.50 -3.76
N ILE A 79 -4.95 15.61 -3.22
CA ILE A 79 -5.22 15.40 -1.79
C ILE A 79 -4.88 13.95 -1.40
N HIS A 80 -5.16 12.99 -2.28
CA HIS A 80 -4.92 11.56 -2.06
C HIS A 80 -3.54 11.05 -2.48
N LEU A 81 -2.61 11.92 -2.91
CA LEU A 81 -1.24 11.48 -3.23
C LEU A 81 -0.54 10.90 -2.00
N ASP A 82 0.16 9.79 -2.17
CA ASP A 82 1.10 9.27 -1.16
C ASP A 82 2.54 9.73 -1.41
N GLU A 83 3.47 9.31 -0.56
CA GLU A 83 4.88 9.68 -0.67
C GLU A 83 5.53 9.22 -1.98
N VAL A 84 5.26 7.99 -2.41
CA VAL A 84 5.82 7.44 -3.65
C VAL A 84 5.25 8.18 -4.84
N GLU A 85 3.94 8.39 -4.89
CA GLU A 85 3.30 9.18 -5.96
C GLU A 85 3.79 10.63 -5.99
N LEU A 86 4.05 11.27 -4.84
CA LEU A 86 4.65 12.61 -4.79
C LEU A 86 6.10 12.63 -5.27
N TYR A 87 6.88 11.61 -4.92
CA TYR A 87 8.29 11.54 -5.26
C TYR A 87 8.50 11.36 -6.77
N PHE A 88 7.74 10.45 -7.38
CA PHE A 88 7.81 10.17 -8.82
C PHE A 88 6.87 11.06 -9.65
N GLY A 89 5.94 11.78 -9.00
CA GLY A 89 4.98 12.67 -9.65
C GLY A 89 5.65 13.87 -10.30
N GLU A 90 5.38 14.09 -11.57
CA GLU A 90 5.90 15.24 -12.30
C GLU A 90 5.14 16.52 -11.91
N VAL A 91 5.87 17.57 -11.53
CA VAL A 91 5.33 18.94 -11.61
C VAL A 91 5.25 19.27 -13.10
N PRO A 92 4.05 19.45 -13.68
CA PRO A 92 3.88 19.33 -15.12
C PRO A 92 4.60 20.45 -15.88
N VAL A 93 5.50 20.06 -16.78
CA VAL A 93 6.00 20.93 -17.88
C VAL A 93 5.09 20.82 -19.11
N SER A 94 4.24 19.77 -19.20
CA SER A 94 3.25 19.60 -20.26
C SER A 94 1.89 19.10 -19.71
N PRO A 95 0.75 19.63 -20.19
CA PRO A 95 -0.59 19.30 -19.68
C PRO A 95 -1.17 17.96 -20.15
N SER A 96 -0.44 17.13 -20.91
CA SER A 96 -1.06 16.04 -21.68
C SER A 96 -1.13 14.66 -21.02
N VAL A 97 -0.37 14.36 -19.96
CA VAL A 97 -0.49 13.04 -19.28
C VAL A 97 -0.18 13.17 -17.78
N GLU A 98 -1.21 13.27 -16.95
CA GLU A 98 -1.07 13.10 -15.50
C GLU A 98 -1.25 11.61 -15.17
N PHE A 99 -0.25 10.98 -14.55
CA PHE A 99 -0.32 9.58 -14.12
C PHE A 99 -0.61 9.51 -12.63
N TYR A 100 -1.72 8.87 -12.28
CA TYR A 100 -2.11 8.56 -10.90
C TYR A 100 -2.32 7.05 -10.80
N SER A 101 -2.02 6.46 -9.64
CA SER A 101 -2.29 5.05 -9.42
C SER A 101 -3.79 4.75 -9.52
N HIS A 102 -4.13 3.49 -9.81
CA HIS A 102 -5.53 3.04 -9.77
C HIS A 102 -6.16 3.31 -8.40
N ARG A 103 -5.38 3.12 -7.32
CA ARG A 103 -5.81 3.41 -5.96
C ARG A 103 -6.13 4.89 -5.78
N ASN A 104 -5.21 5.78 -6.14
CA ASN A 104 -5.42 7.23 -6.05
C ASN A 104 -6.67 7.67 -6.84
N GLU A 105 -6.86 7.12 -8.04
CA GLU A 105 -8.04 7.41 -8.86
C GLU A 105 -9.35 7.00 -8.16
N LEU A 106 -9.40 5.78 -7.60
CA LEU A 106 -10.57 5.32 -6.85
C LEU A 106 -10.78 6.11 -5.56
N GLU A 107 -9.73 6.43 -4.81
CA GLU A 107 -9.78 7.25 -3.60
C GLU A 107 -10.37 8.63 -3.90
N ALA A 108 -9.89 9.28 -4.96
CA ALA A 108 -10.37 10.57 -5.42
C ALA A 108 -11.85 10.54 -5.84
N LEU A 109 -12.27 9.50 -6.57
CA LEU A 109 -13.67 9.34 -6.99
C LEU A 109 -14.59 9.04 -5.80
N ASN A 110 -14.18 8.16 -4.89
CA ASN A 110 -14.97 7.80 -3.71
C ASN A 110 -15.07 8.95 -2.70
N SER A 111 -14.03 9.77 -2.55
CA SER A 111 -14.12 10.97 -1.70
C SER A 111 -15.06 12.02 -2.28
N ILE A 112 -15.12 12.15 -3.61
CA ILE A 112 -16.14 12.97 -4.29
C ILE A 112 -17.55 12.43 -4.02
N LEU A 113 -17.78 11.12 -4.15
CA LEU A 113 -19.09 10.51 -3.83
C LEU A 113 -19.51 10.77 -2.38
N SER A 114 -18.60 10.56 -1.44
CA SER A 114 -18.84 10.81 -0.01
C SER A 114 -19.22 12.27 0.26
N LEU A 115 -18.55 13.21 -0.40
CA LEU A 115 -18.90 14.63 -0.33
C LEU A 115 -20.29 14.93 -0.90
N ILE A 116 -20.66 14.30 -2.02
CA ILE A 116 -22.00 14.42 -2.62
C ILE A 116 -23.06 13.87 -1.67
N ASP A 117 -22.84 12.70 -1.07
CA ASP A 117 -23.79 12.06 -0.14
C ASP A 117 -24.05 12.92 1.11
N ILE A 118 -22.99 13.50 1.69
CA ILE A 118 -23.10 14.45 2.82
C ILE A 118 -23.94 15.67 2.40
N SER A 119 -23.71 16.22 1.22
CA SER A 119 -24.49 17.35 0.70
C SER A 119 -25.94 16.98 0.35
N CYS A 120 -26.20 15.78 -0.16
CA CYS A 120 -27.55 15.28 -0.42
C CYS A 120 -28.36 15.16 0.89
N SER A 121 -27.73 14.74 1.99
CA SER A 121 -28.41 14.64 3.29
C SER A 121 -28.82 15.99 3.90
N SER A 122 -28.27 17.10 3.40
CA SER A 122 -28.46 18.45 3.95
C SER A 122 -29.20 19.43 3.02
N CYS A 123 -29.49 19.07 1.77
CA CYS A 123 -30.05 19.99 0.77
C CYS A 123 -31.59 19.96 0.65
N GLN A 124 -32.19 21.09 0.24
CA GLN A 124 -33.64 21.18 -0.07
C GLN A 124 -33.98 20.55 -1.44
N HIS A 125 -35.21 20.02 -1.58
CA HIS A 125 -35.67 19.21 -2.72
C HIS A 125 -35.44 19.76 -4.14
N THR A 126 -35.32 21.07 -4.34
CA THR A 126 -35.25 21.70 -5.68
C THR A 126 -33.90 21.53 -6.40
N ARG A 127 -32.92 20.84 -5.79
CA ARG A 127 -31.53 20.76 -6.30
C ARG A 127 -30.93 19.37 -6.30
N MET A 128 -31.75 18.35 -6.01
CA MET A 128 -31.31 16.96 -6.01
C MET A 128 -30.90 16.49 -7.42
N ASP A 129 -31.49 17.04 -8.48
CA ASP A 129 -31.22 16.60 -9.86
C ASP A 129 -29.76 16.81 -10.28
N VAL A 130 -29.17 17.97 -9.94
CA VAL A 130 -27.76 18.29 -10.31
C VAL A 130 -26.77 17.43 -9.52
N LEU A 131 -27.01 17.23 -8.23
CA LEU A 131 -26.18 16.34 -7.40
C LEU A 131 -26.32 14.89 -7.83
N GLN A 132 -27.51 14.46 -8.26
CA GLN A 132 -27.75 13.12 -8.78
C GLN A 132 -27.05 12.90 -10.12
N GLU A 133 -27.07 13.89 -11.03
CA GLU A 133 -26.31 13.82 -12.28
C GLU A 133 -24.80 13.72 -12.02
N LEU A 134 -24.27 14.51 -11.07
CA LEU A 134 -22.86 14.44 -10.68
C LEU A 134 -22.52 13.10 -10.02
N CYS A 135 -23.41 12.57 -9.16
CA CYS A 135 -23.27 11.25 -8.55
C CYS A 135 -23.20 10.16 -9.63
N ASN A 136 -24.14 10.16 -10.58
CA ASN A 136 -24.18 9.21 -11.69
C ASN A 136 -22.90 9.29 -12.53
N ALA A 137 -22.46 10.50 -12.92
CA ALA A 137 -21.22 10.68 -13.67
C ALA A 137 -19.97 10.19 -12.89
N THR A 138 -19.96 10.35 -11.57
CA THR A 138 -18.88 9.84 -10.72
C THR A 138 -18.91 8.32 -10.63
N LEU A 139 -20.08 7.71 -10.46
CA LEU A 139 -20.27 6.25 -10.48
C LEU A 139 -19.86 5.64 -11.83
N ASP A 140 -20.23 6.28 -12.94
CA ASP A 140 -19.84 5.86 -14.29
C ASP A 140 -18.30 5.85 -14.43
N ARG A 141 -17.61 6.86 -13.89
CA ARG A 141 -16.13 6.88 -13.87
C ARG A 141 -15.52 5.79 -12.99
N ILE A 142 -16.12 5.48 -11.83
CA ILE A 142 -15.66 4.36 -11.00
C ILE A 142 -15.84 3.03 -11.75
N GLN A 143 -16.97 2.83 -12.44
CA GLN A 143 -17.21 1.66 -13.28
C GLN A 143 -16.14 1.54 -14.37
N GLU A 144 -15.87 2.62 -15.11
CA GLU A 144 -14.83 2.64 -16.16
C GLU A 144 -13.43 2.28 -15.62
N VAL A 145 -13.09 2.76 -14.42
CA VAL A 145 -11.82 2.47 -13.75
C VAL A 145 -11.76 1.01 -13.29
N GLY A 146 -12.88 0.46 -12.80
CA GLY A 146 -13.01 -0.94 -12.39
C GLY A 146 -12.91 -1.92 -13.57
N ASP A 147 -13.59 -1.63 -14.68
CA ASP A 147 -13.66 -2.51 -15.85
C ASP A 147 -12.30 -2.67 -16.56
N LYS A 148 -11.49 -1.61 -16.59
CA LYS A 148 -10.16 -1.63 -17.23
C LYS A 148 -9.16 -2.58 -16.55
N ASN A 149 -9.31 -2.80 -15.24
CA ASN A 149 -8.34 -3.54 -14.42
C ASN A 149 -8.97 -4.76 -13.74
N ARG A 150 -9.97 -5.36 -14.38
CA ARG A 150 -10.64 -6.54 -13.86
C ARG A 150 -9.73 -7.76 -13.91
N LEU A 151 -9.59 -8.45 -12.77
CA LEU A 151 -8.80 -9.67 -12.67
C LEU A 151 -9.68 -10.90 -12.92
N GLU A 152 -9.16 -11.86 -13.68
CA GLU A 152 -9.86 -13.11 -13.94
C GLU A 152 -9.85 -13.98 -12.67
N THR A 153 -11.03 -14.42 -12.23
CA THR A 153 -11.17 -15.32 -11.07
C THR A 153 -11.32 -16.76 -11.57
N ARG A 154 -10.39 -17.64 -11.17
CA ARG A 154 -10.44 -19.07 -11.48
C ARG A 154 -10.54 -19.89 -10.19
N ILE A 155 -11.70 -20.50 -9.99
CA ILE A 155 -12.00 -21.31 -8.81
C ILE A 155 -11.49 -22.74 -9.05
N VAL A 156 -10.80 -23.31 -8.06
CA VAL A 156 -10.34 -24.70 -8.05
C VAL A 156 -11.44 -25.57 -7.43
N GLU A 157 -12.06 -26.43 -8.24
CA GLU A 157 -13.27 -27.20 -7.83
C GLU A 157 -12.99 -28.44 -6.97
N ASP A 158 -11.77 -29.01 -7.01
CA ASP A 158 -11.45 -30.32 -6.42
C ASP A 158 -10.97 -30.27 -4.94
N LEU A 159 -11.05 -29.11 -4.27
CA LEU A 159 -10.57 -28.94 -2.90
C LEU A 159 -11.72 -28.91 -1.88
N SER A 160 -11.53 -29.59 -0.74
CA SER A 160 -12.49 -29.57 0.36
C SER A 160 -12.57 -28.17 0.98
N ILE A 161 -13.79 -27.64 1.10
CA ILE A 161 -14.10 -26.34 1.71
C ILE A 161 -14.83 -26.49 3.06
N GLU A 162 -14.75 -27.67 3.70
CA GLU A 162 -15.48 -27.96 4.93
C GLU A 162 -15.13 -26.99 6.07
N LYS A 163 -13.85 -26.64 6.22
CA LYS A 163 -13.39 -25.71 7.27
C LYS A 163 -13.91 -24.30 7.02
N GLU A 164 -13.89 -23.88 5.76
CA GLU A 164 -14.36 -22.59 5.27
C GLU A 164 -15.88 -22.43 5.45
N GLU A 165 -16.66 -23.48 5.16
CA GLU A 165 -18.10 -23.49 5.44
C GLU A 165 -18.37 -23.46 6.95
N CYS A 166 -17.60 -24.21 7.75
CA CYS A 166 -17.74 -24.21 9.21
C CYS A 166 -17.51 -22.83 9.82
N ILE A 167 -16.49 -22.10 9.37
CA ILE A 167 -16.21 -20.75 9.89
C ILE A 167 -17.27 -19.73 9.45
N LEU A 168 -17.80 -19.81 8.22
CA LEU A 168 -18.91 -18.95 7.80
C LEU A 168 -20.16 -19.20 8.63
N GLN A 169 -20.53 -20.47 8.85
CA GLN A 169 -21.66 -20.83 9.73
C GLN A 169 -21.45 -20.38 11.18
N TRP A 170 -20.22 -20.47 11.69
CA TRP A 170 -19.88 -19.92 13.01
C TRP A 170 -20.03 -18.39 13.03
N GLY A 171 -19.63 -17.71 11.95
CA GLY A 171 -19.82 -16.27 11.79
C GLY A 171 -21.31 -15.89 11.82
N GLU A 172 -22.14 -16.56 11.04
CA GLU A 172 -23.59 -16.32 11.00
C GLU A 172 -24.24 -16.47 12.39
N ARG A 173 -23.82 -17.47 13.17
CA ARG A 173 -24.28 -17.67 14.56
C ARG A 173 -23.82 -16.57 15.53
N ASN A 174 -22.79 -15.81 15.14
CA ASN A 174 -22.27 -14.66 15.89
C ASN A 174 -22.59 -13.33 15.16
N ASP A 175 -23.71 -13.28 14.43
CA ASP A 175 -24.26 -12.08 13.78
C ASP A 175 -23.39 -11.46 12.67
N VAL A 176 -22.45 -12.22 12.09
CA VAL A 176 -21.75 -11.81 10.87
C VAL A 176 -22.73 -11.79 9.70
N ARG A 177 -22.71 -10.70 8.93
CA ARG A 177 -23.44 -10.60 7.66
C ARG A 177 -22.43 -10.57 6.52
N THR A 178 -22.57 -11.48 5.57
CA THR A 178 -21.65 -11.62 4.44
C THR A 178 -22.41 -11.81 3.14
N LYS A 179 -21.91 -11.16 2.08
CA LYS A 179 -22.28 -11.39 0.68
C LYS A 179 -21.16 -12.12 -0.07
N LEU A 180 -20.29 -12.77 0.69
CA LEU A 180 -19.10 -13.45 0.22
C LEU A 180 -19.15 -14.90 0.68
N LYS A 181 -18.74 -15.81 -0.20
CA LYS A 181 -18.39 -17.20 0.12
C LYS A 181 -16.88 -17.35 0.04
N ILE A 182 -16.31 -18.35 0.71
CA ILE A 182 -14.88 -18.66 0.58
C ILE A 182 -14.69 -19.81 -0.40
N ALA A 183 -13.70 -19.69 -1.26
CA ALA A 183 -13.32 -20.72 -2.22
C ALA A 183 -11.80 -20.76 -2.42
N TYR A 184 -11.31 -21.83 -3.03
CA TYR A 184 -9.92 -21.88 -3.49
C TYR A 184 -9.80 -21.23 -4.86
N VAL A 185 -8.94 -20.22 -4.97
CA VAL A 185 -8.64 -19.48 -6.19
C VAL A 185 -7.24 -19.83 -6.66
N GLU A 186 -7.10 -20.14 -7.95
CA GLU A 186 -5.83 -20.45 -8.58
C GLU A 186 -4.82 -19.33 -8.33
N GLY A 187 -3.63 -19.68 -7.81
CA GLY A 187 -2.55 -18.75 -7.51
C GLY A 187 -2.71 -17.94 -6.21
N ALA A 188 -3.90 -17.82 -5.64
CA ALA A 188 -4.14 -17.04 -4.42
C ALA A 188 -4.47 -17.90 -3.17
N GLY A 189 -4.68 -19.21 -3.34
CA GLY A 189 -5.09 -20.07 -2.24
C GLY A 189 -6.55 -19.81 -1.88
N ARG A 190 -6.87 -19.59 -0.60
CA ARG A 190 -8.27 -19.31 -0.19
C ARG A 190 -8.59 -17.85 -0.46
N GLY A 191 -9.78 -17.56 -0.98
CA GLY A 191 -10.22 -16.22 -1.31
C GLY A 191 -11.74 -16.04 -1.15
N ALA A 192 -12.15 -14.80 -0.92
CA ALA A 192 -13.55 -14.44 -0.77
C ALA A 192 -14.19 -14.09 -2.14
N ILE A 193 -15.26 -14.77 -2.49
CA ILE A 193 -15.97 -14.66 -3.77
C ILE A 193 -17.34 -14.04 -3.57
N ALA A 194 -17.68 -13.02 -4.35
CA ALA A 194 -19.00 -12.39 -4.30
C ALA A 194 -20.10 -13.37 -4.70
N THR A 195 -21.16 -13.45 -3.88
CA THR A 195 -22.32 -14.32 -4.13
C THR A 195 -23.43 -13.63 -4.91
N GLU A 196 -23.34 -12.31 -5.06
CA GLU A 196 -24.23 -11.45 -5.85
C GLU A 196 -23.43 -10.27 -6.42
N ASP A 197 -24.02 -9.51 -7.33
CA ASP A 197 -23.42 -8.28 -7.83
C ASP A 197 -23.45 -7.19 -6.75
N LEU A 198 -22.28 -6.66 -6.40
CA LEU A 198 -22.09 -5.59 -5.41
C LEU A 198 -21.84 -4.26 -6.13
N LYS A 199 -22.59 -3.24 -5.74
CA LYS A 199 -22.45 -1.87 -6.23
C LYS A 199 -21.57 -1.05 -5.29
N VAL A 200 -21.03 0.06 -5.79
CA VAL A 200 -20.28 1.02 -4.97
C VAL A 200 -21.07 1.39 -3.71
N GLY A 201 -20.44 1.25 -2.55
CA GLY A 201 -21.04 1.50 -1.23
C GLY A 201 -21.72 0.28 -0.59
N ASP A 202 -21.96 -0.81 -1.32
CA ASP A 202 -22.52 -2.04 -0.73
C ASP A 202 -21.54 -2.64 0.29
N VAL A 203 -22.09 -3.13 1.40
CA VAL A 203 -21.33 -3.84 2.44
C VAL A 203 -21.14 -5.30 2.01
N ALA A 204 -19.92 -5.67 1.63
CA ALA A 204 -19.59 -7.04 1.27
C ALA A 204 -19.51 -7.96 2.50
N LEU A 205 -18.96 -7.43 3.60
CA LEU A 205 -18.80 -8.14 4.86
C LEU A 205 -19.04 -7.17 6.03
N GLU A 206 -19.79 -7.61 7.03
CA GLU A 206 -20.01 -6.89 8.28
C GLU A 206 -19.71 -7.78 9.48
N ILE A 207 -18.76 -7.34 10.30
CA ILE A 207 -18.23 -8.09 11.45
C ILE A 207 -18.60 -7.39 12.76
N PRO A 208 -19.42 -8.00 13.63
CA PRO A 208 -19.69 -7.45 14.96
C PRO A 208 -18.41 -7.38 15.82
N MET A 209 -18.26 -6.32 16.61
CA MET A 209 -17.10 -6.17 17.50
C MET A 209 -16.95 -7.30 18.53
N SER A 210 -18.02 -8.04 18.82
CA SER A 210 -18.01 -9.16 19.77
C SER A 210 -17.13 -10.34 19.31
N ILE A 211 -16.78 -10.43 18.03
CA ILE A 211 -15.91 -11.49 17.50
C ILE A 211 -14.56 -10.97 16.97
N VAL A 212 -14.28 -9.67 17.11
CA VAL A 212 -12.97 -9.12 16.81
C VAL A 212 -12.01 -9.55 17.93
N ILE A 213 -10.85 -10.07 17.56
CA ILE A 213 -9.81 -10.48 18.50
C ILE A 213 -8.85 -9.31 18.69
N SER A 214 -8.78 -8.79 19.91
CA SER A 214 -8.02 -7.59 20.28
C SER A 214 -7.44 -7.73 21.69
N GLU A 215 -6.62 -6.76 22.10
CA GLU A 215 -5.89 -6.78 23.39
C GLU A 215 -6.80 -6.98 24.62
N GLU A 216 -8.08 -6.60 24.52
CA GLU A 216 -9.08 -6.82 25.57
C GLU A 216 -9.21 -8.30 25.97
N LEU A 217 -9.05 -9.24 25.04
CA LEU A 217 -9.10 -10.68 25.35
C LEU A 217 -7.92 -11.12 26.21
N VAL A 218 -6.76 -10.48 26.06
CA VAL A 218 -5.61 -10.72 26.93
C VAL A 218 -5.94 -10.22 28.34
N HIS A 219 -6.47 -9.00 28.48
CA HIS A 219 -6.83 -8.41 29.77
C HIS A 219 -7.82 -9.25 30.58
N GLU A 220 -8.70 -9.98 29.90
CA GLU A 220 -9.67 -10.89 30.51
C GLU A 220 -9.09 -12.29 30.84
N SER A 221 -7.88 -12.59 30.37
CA SER A 221 -7.22 -13.89 30.54
C SER A 221 -6.40 -14.01 31.83
N ASP A 222 -6.08 -15.25 32.19
CA ASP A 222 -5.17 -15.59 33.29
C ASP A 222 -3.70 -15.19 33.03
N MET A 223 -3.36 -14.78 31.81
CA MET A 223 -2.02 -14.39 31.39
C MET A 223 -1.69 -12.93 31.76
N PHE A 224 -2.69 -12.04 31.74
CA PHE A 224 -2.47 -10.61 31.89
C PHE A 224 -1.78 -10.21 33.21
N PRO A 225 -2.14 -10.74 34.39
CA PRO A 225 -1.47 -10.39 35.65
C PRO A 225 0.02 -10.75 35.71
N ILE A 226 0.49 -11.59 34.78
CA ILE A 226 1.90 -11.96 34.62
C ILE A 226 2.55 -11.02 33.61
N LEU A 227 1.93 -10.89 32.42
CA LEU A 227 2.47 -10.10 31.32
C LEU A 227 2.55 -8.60 31.65
N GLU A 228 1.58 -8.04 32.35
CA GLU A 228 1.58 -6.61 32.73
C GLU A 228 2.78 -6.18 33.60
N LYS A 229 3.45 -7.15 34.25
CA LYS A 229 4.62 -6.90 35.10
C LYS A 229 5.94 -6.89 34.34
N ILE A 230 5.92 -7.30 33.06
CA ILE A 230 7.10 -7.35 32.21
C ILE A 230 7.29 -5.96 31.64
N ASP A 231 8.42 -5.34 31.96
CA ASP A 231 8.73 -4.00 31.49
C ASP A 231 8.89 -3.99 29.96
N GLY A 232 8.24 -3.05 29.29
CA GLY A 232 8.36 -2.86 27.84
C GLY A 232 7.63 -3.87 26.94
N ILE A 233 6.87 -4.84 27.48
CA ILE A 233 6.09 -5.75 26.64
C ILE A 233 4.96 -5.01 25.91
N SER A 234 4.85 -5.21 24.59
CA SER A 234 3.80 -4.60 23.79
C SER A 234 2.49 -5.40 23.83
N SER A 235 1.36 -4.73 23.57
CA SER A 235 0.05 -5.39 23.43
C SER A 235 0.06 -6.44 22.32
N GLU A 236 0.79 -6.19 21.23
CA GLU A 236 1.00 -7.13 20.14
C GLU A 236 1.69 -8.41 20.62
N THR A 237 2.76 -8.30 21.40
CA THR A 237 3.46 -9.46 21.96
C THR A 237 2.57 -10.24 22.93
N MET A 238 1.75 -9.57 23.74
CA MET A 238 0.79 -10.25 24.58
C MET A 238 -0.25 -11.04 23.76
N LEU A 239 -0.75 -10.46 22.66
CA LEU A 239 -1.71 -11.09 21.76
C LEU A 239 -1.12 -12.29 21.02
N LEU A 240 0.16 -12.23 20.64
CA LEU A 240 0.91 -13.35 20.08
C LEU A 240 0.89 -14.54 21.05
N LEU A 241 1.32 -14.30 22.29
CA LEU A 241 1.36 -15.33 23.34
C LEU A 241 -0.04 -15.90 23.64
N TRP A 242 -1.05 -15.03 23.73
CA TRP A 242 -2.44 -15.44 23.94
C TRP A 242 -2.92 -16.35 22.81
N SER A 243 -2.59 -16.01 21.56
CA SER A 243 -3.00 -16.79 20.38
C SER A 243 -2.36 -18.18 20.36
N MET A 244 -1.12 -18.31 20.84
CA MET A 244 -0.43 -19.60 20.95
C MET A 244 -1.19 -20.56 21.89
N LYS A 245 -1.61 -20.07 23.07
CA LYS A 245 -2.42 -20.86 24.01
C LYS A 245 -3.83 -21.12 23.49
N GLU A 246 -4.49 -20.09 22.97
CA GLU A 246 -5.91 -20.17 22.59
C GLU A 246 -6.15 -21.12 21.42
N LYS A 247 -5.18 -21.28 20.52
CA LYS A 247 -5.19 -22.29 19.44
C LYS A 247 -5.43 -23.72 19.95
N HIS A 248 -4.97 -24.04 21.17
CA HIS A 248 -5.13 -25.37 21.77
C HIS A 248 -6.36 -25.48 22.69
N ASN A 249 -7.09 -24.38 22.90
CA ASN A 249 -8.26 -24.33 23.76
C ASN A 249 -9.54 -24.76 22.99
N SER A 250 -9.88 -26.04 23.08
CA SER A 250 -11.10 -26.59 22.44
C SER A 250 -12.43 -25.96 22.90
N ASN A 251 -12.45 -25.32 24.08
CA ASN A 251 -13.62 -24.60 24.60
C ASN A 251 -13.62 -23.11 24.22
N SER A 252 -12.61 -22.64 23.49
CA SER A 252 -12.53 -21.26 23.03
C SER A 252 -13.72 -20.89 22.17
N LYS A 253 -14.23 -19.66 22.35
CA LYS A 253 -15.17 -19.05 21.41
C LYS A 253 -14.62 -19.03 19.98
N PHE A 254 -13.31 -18.91 19.84
CA PHE A 254 -12.57 -18.77 18.59
C PHE A 254 -11.98 -20.10 18.07
N ASN A 255 -12.31 -21.24 18.69
CA ASN A 255 -11.82 -22.56 18.27
C ASN A 255 -12.07 -22.82 16.76
N THR A 256 -13.25 -22.47 16.24
CA THR A 256 -13.55 -22.60 14.80
C THR A 256 -12.64 -21.73 13.92
N TYR A 257 -12.30 -20.52 14.37
CA TYR A 257 -11.38 -19.64 13.66
C TYR A 257 -9.97 -20.24 13.61
N PHE A 258 -9.44 -20.65 14.78
CA PHE A 258 -8.11 -21.26 14.85
C PHE A 258 -7.99 -22.58 14.06
N ASN A 259 -9.04 -23.40 14.01
CA ASN A 259 -9.05 -24.63 13.21
C ASN A 259 -9.11 -24.38 11.69
N ALA A 260 -9.65 -23.23 11.28
CA ALA A 260 -9.72 -22.79 9.90
C ALA A 260 -8.41 -22.13 9.42
N LEU A 261 -7.53 -21.68 10.32
CA LEU A 261 -6.22 -21.14 9.96
C LEU A 261 -5.32 -22.21 9.33
N PRO A 262 -4.32 -21.81 8.51
CA PRO A 262 -3.36 -22.77 7.97
C PRO A 262 -2.43 -23.28 9.08
N GLU A 263 -1.96 -24.52 8.94
CA GLU A 263 -1.00 -25.11 9.90
C GLU A 263 0.36 -24.41 9.85
N ALA A 264 0.75 -23.91 8.67
CA ALA A 264 1.94 -23.11 8.44
C ALA A 264 1.62 -21.95 7.49
N PHE A 265 2.28 -20.81 7.68
CA PHE A 265 2.19 -19.69 6.75
C PHE A 265 3.37 -19.74 5.80
N ASN A 266 3.13 -19.31 4.56
CA ASN A 266 4.13 -19.32 3.51
C ASN A 266 4.75 -17.91 3.36
N THR A 267 5.34 -17.36 4.42
CA THR A 267 5.93 -16.00 4.39
C THR A 267 7.45 -16.02 4.19
N GLY A 268 8.05 -14.88 3.88
CA GLY A 268 9.51 -14.71 3.84
C GLY A 268 10.22 -15.10 5.16
N LEU A 269 9.52 -14.97 6.28
CA LEU A 269 10.02 -15.40 7.60
C LEU A 269 10.17 -16.93 7.70
N SER A 270 9.51 -17.69 6.83
CA SER A 270 9.59 -19.15 6.72
C SER A 270 10.47 -19.63 5.57
N PHE A 271 11.17 -18.74 4.86
CA PHE A 271 12.07 -19.14 3.75
C PHE A 271 13.18 -20.08 4.22
N GLU A 272 13.40 -21.16 3.49
CA GLU A 272 14.48 -22.09 3.77
C GLU A 272 15.80 -21.65 3.10
N PHE A 273 16.87 -22.42 3.36
CA PHE A 273 18.22 -22.09 2.90
C PHE A 273 18.31 -21.79 1.40
N ASP A 274 17.65 -22.61 0.56
CA ASP A 274 17.71 -22.45 -0.89
C ASP A 274 17.05 -21.15 -1.36
N ALA A 275 15.91 -20.76 -0.76
CA ALA A 275 15.24 -19.50 -1.07
C ALA A 275 16.08 -18.29 -0.62
N ILE A 276 16.72 -18.39 0.55
CA ILE A 276 17.65 -17.36 1.05
C ILE A 276 18.85 -17.20 0.09
N MET A 277 19.40 -18.31 -0.44
CA MET A 277 20.49 -18.24 -1.43
C MET A 277 20.08 -17.60 -2.75
N VAL A 278 18.85 -17.81 -3.20
CA VAL A 278 18.33 -17.13 -4.41
C VAL A 278 18.35 -15.61 -4.25
N LEU A 279 17.99 -15.10 -3.07
CA LEU A 279 17.93 -13.66 -2.79
C LEU A 279 19.30 -12.95 -2.72
N ALA A 280 20.41 -13.68 -2.87
CA ALA A 280 21.75 -13.10 -2.92
C ALA A 280 21.82 -11.95 -3.95
N GLY A 281 22.40 -10.82 -3.51
CA GLY A 281 22.51 -9.59 -4.29
C GLY A 281 21.29 -8.65 -4.19
N THR A 282 20.23 -9.04 -3.47
CA THR A 282 19.04 -8.18 -3.25
C THR A 282 18.97 -7.68 -1.81
N LEU A 283 18.37 -6.51 -1.59
CA LEU A 283 18.15 -5.94 -0.26
C LEU A 283 17.24 -6.80 0.63
N LEU A 284 16.26 -7.50 0.02
CA LEU A 284 15.33 -8.38 0.73
C LEU A 284 16.04 -9.51 1.50
N LEU A 285 17.22 -9.95 1.04
CA LEU A 285 18.01 -10.95 1.78
C LEU A 285 18.36 -10.45 3.20
N GLU A 286 18.85 -9.21 3.29
CA GLU A 286 19.25 -8.60 4.55
C GLU A 286 18.02 -8.35 5.43
N GLU A 287 16.93 -7.84 4.84
CA GLU A 287 15.65 -7.62 5.51
C GLU A 287 15.11 -8.90 6.17
N ILE A 288 15.07 -10.02 5.43
CA ILE A 288 14.58 -11.31 5.97
C ILE A 288 15.50 -11.85 7.06
N ILE A 289 16.83 -11.76 6.87
CA ILE A 289 17.79 -12.23 7.87
C ILE A 289 17.62 -11.44 9.19
N GLU A 290 17.48 -10.12 9.10
CA GLU A 290 17.34 -9.28 10.28
C GLU A 290 15.99 -9.49 10.97
N ALA A 291 14.90 -9.62 10.21
CA ALA A 291 13.59 -9.95 10.75
C ALA A 291 13.61 -11.30 11.51
N LYS A 292 14.24 -12.33 10.94
CA LYS A 292 14.41 -13.64 11.60
C LYS A 292 15.23 -13.56 12.88
N LYS A 293 16.35 -12.82 12.88
CA LYS A 293 17.17 -12.62 14.08
C LYS A 293 16.38 -11.89 15.17
N HIS A 294 15.64 -10.87 14.80
CA HIS A 294 14.82 -10.09 15.71
C HIS A 294 13.75 -10.97 16.39
N LEU A 295 13.05 -11.81 15.62
CA LEU A 295 12.06 -12.75 16.19
C LEU A 295 12.70 -13.78 17.11
N ASN A 296 13.86 -14.33 16.73
CA ASN A 296 14.58 -15.27 17.58
C ASN A 296 15.05 -14.62 18.89
N ALA A 297 15.55 -13.38 18.83
CA ALA A 297 15.95 -12.64 20.02
C ALA A 297 14.76 -12.40 20.97
N GLN A 298 13.62 -11.96 20.42
CA GLN A 298 12.39 -11.80 21.20
C GLN A 298 11.94 -13.09 21.87
N TYR A 299 11.97 -14.22 21.14
CA TYR A 299 11.62 -15.52 21.70
C TYR A 299 12.53 -15.90 22.87
N GLU A 300 13.86 -15.86 22.68
CA GLU A 300 14.85 -16.27 23.67
C GLU A 300 14.82 -15.40 24.94
N GLU A 301 14.51 -14.11 24.80
CA GLU A 301 14.41 -13.18 25.93
C GLU A 301 13.18 -13.45 26.80
N LEU A 302 12.04 -13.79 26.19
CA LEU A 302 10.74 -13.77 26.85
C LEU A 302 10.21 -15.17 27.19
N VAL A 303 10.16 -16.05 26.19
CA VAL A 303 9.32 -17.26 26.23
C VAL A 303 9.86 -18.33 27.19
N PRO A 304 11.17 -18.66 27.20
CA PRO A 304 11.72 -19.65 28.14
C PRO A 304 11.51 -19.26 29.60
N ALA A 305 11.62 -17.96 29.94
CA ALA A 305 11.42 -17.46 31.29
C ALA A 305 9.95 -17.62 31.73
N LEU A 306 9.00 -17.23 30.87
CA LEU A 306 7.56 -17.40 31.12
C LEU A 306 7.19 -18.87 31.36
N CYS A 307 7.67 -19.77 30.50
CA CYS A 307 7.38 -21.20 30.62
C CYS A 307 7.96 -21.82 31.90
N LYS A 308 9.13 -21.35 32.33
CA LYS A 308 9.79 -21.83 33.54
C LYS A 308 9.12 -21.32 34.82
N ASP A 309 8.80 -20.03 34.86
CA ASP A 309 8.30 -19.37 36.08
C ASP A 309 6.78 -19.58 36.26
N HIS A 310 6.04 -19.80 35.16
CA HIS A 310 4.59 -19.94 35.13
C HIS A 310 4.09 -21.10 34.22
N PRO A 311 4.55 -22.35 34.41
CA PRO A 311 4.24 -23.47 33.51
C PRO A 311 2.75 -23.82 33.43
N ASP A 312 1.96 -23.53 34.48
CA ASP A 312 0.51 -23.78 34.47
C ASP A 312 -0.24 -22.84 33.51
N ILE A 313 0.30 -21.63 33.26
CA ILE A 313 -0.29 -20.60 32.40
C ILE A 313 0.37 -20.62 31.01
N PHE A 314 1.67 -20.91 30.96
CA PHE A 314 2.49 -21.01 29.75
C PHE A 314 3.09 -22.43 29.60
N PRO A 315 2.30 -23.45 29.21
CA PRO A 315 2.81 -24.81 29.08
C PRO A 315 3.86 -24.92 27.96
N PRO A 316 5.10 -25.38 28.23
CA PRO A 316 6.20 -25.36 27.25
C PRO A 316 5.88 -25.98 25.88
N GLU A 317 4.97 -26.97 25.83
CA GLU A 317 4.52 -27.62 24.60
C GLU A 317 3.77 -26.69 23.63
N PHE A 318 3.18 -25.60 24.11
CA PHE A 318 2.47 -24.62 23.28
C PHE A 318 3.34 -23.43 22.91
N TYR A 319 4.50 -23.30 23.55
CA TYR A 319 5.37 -22.14 23.44
C TYR A 319 6.76 -22.50 22.92
N THR A 320 6.80 -23.32 21.88
CA THR A 320 8.03 -23.59 21.13
C THR A 320 8.35 -22.45 20.16
N GLN A 321 9.59 -22.42 19.65
CA GLN A 321 10.03 -21.42 18.68
C GLN A 321 9.17 -21.47 17.40
N GLU A 322 8.74 -22.66 16.98
CA GLU A 322 7.87 -22.85 15.82
C GLU A 322 6.46 -22.31 16.07
N GLN A 323 5.89 -22.52 17.26
CA GLN A 323 4.57 -21.94 17.59
C GLN A 323 4.64 -20.42 17.73
N PHE A 324 5.77 -19.89 18.23
CA PHE A 324 5.99 -18.45 18.30
C PHE A 324 6.07 -17.83 16.91
N LEU A 325 6.87 -18.42 16.01
CA LEU A 325 6.92 -18.00 14.61
C LEU A 325 5.55 -18.07 13.94
N TRP A 326 4.81 -19.17 14.13
CA TRP A 326 3.45 -19.32 13.58
C TRP A 326 2.51 -18.21 14.08
N ALA A 327 2.58 -17.84 15.37
CA ALA A 327 1.77 -16.76 15.90
C ALA A 327 2.20 -15.41 15.31
N CYS A 328 3.50 -15.15 15.18
CA CYS A 328 4.02 -13.95 14.52
C CYS A 328 3.49 -13.83 13.09
N GLU A 329 3.60 -14.90 12.29
CA GLU A 329 3.11 -14.91 10.91
C GLU A 329 1.59 -14.74 10.82
N LEU A 330 0.82 -15.33 11.74
CA LEU A 330 -0.63 -15.09 11.84
C LEU A 330 -0.92 -13.58 11.99
N TRP A 331 -0.29 -12.91 12.96
CA TRP A 331 -0.58 -11.51 13.22
C TRP A 331 0.00 -10.57 12.15
N TYR A 332 1.15 -10.90 11.55
CA TYR A 332 1.70 -10.11 10.45
C TYR A 332 0.85 -10.22 9.17
N SER A 333 0.35 -11.41 8.85
CA SER A 333 -0.38 -11.65 7.59
C SER A 333 -1.88 -11.40 7.69
N ASN A 334 -2.49 -11.49 8.87
CA ASN A 334 -3.93 -11.32 9.08
C ASN A 334 -4.31 -10.19 10.04
N GLY A 335 -3.35 -9.54 10.69
CA GLY A 335 -3.59 -8.38 11.54
C GLY A 335 -4.11 -7.19 10.75
N MET A 336 -5.13 -6.53 11.30
CA MET A 336 -5.75 -5.35 10.71
C MET A 336 -5.79 -4.23 11.76
N GLN A 337 -5.43 -3.01 11.35
CA GLN A 337 -5.54 -1.84 12.22
C GLN A 337 -7.01 -1.42 12.33
N VAL A 338 -7.51 -1.27 13.55
CA VAL A 338 -8.90 -0.92 13.83
C VAL A 338 -8.96 0.31 14.72
N MET A 339 -9.63 1.36 14.24
CA MET A 339 -9.98 2.56 14.99
C MET A 339 -11.28 2.30 15.76
N PHE A 340 -11.15 2.15 17.07
CA PHE A 340 -12.26 1.93 17.99
C PHE A 340 -13.03 3.23 18.26
N THR A 341 -14.21 3.09 18.89
CA THR A 341 -15.08 4.23 19.21
C THR A 341 -14.49 5.20 20.23
N ASP A 342 -13.46 4.79 20.96
CA ASP A 342 -12.67 5.63 21.88
C ASP A 342 -11.59 6.46 21.14
N GLY A 343 -11.48 6.29 19.81
CA GLY A 343 -10.50 6.97 18.97
C GLY A 343 -9.09 6.37 19.04
N LYS A 344 -8.94 5.19 19.66
CA LYS A 344 -7.66 4.47 19.69
C LYS A 344 -7.58 3.50 18.53
N LEU A 345 -6.40 3.45 17.91
CA LEU A 345 -6.04 2.45 16.92
C LEU A 345 -5.48 1.22 17.64
N ARG A 346 -5.94 0.03 17.25
CA ARG A 346 -5.45 -1.24 17.78
C ARG A 346 -5.26 -2.24 16.64
N THR A 347 -4.22 -3.07 16.74
CA THR A 347 -4.06 -4.24 15.86
C THR A 347 -5.03 -5.34 16.29
N CYS A 348 -5.81 -5.89 15.36
CA CYS A 348 -6.81 -6.91 15.64
C CYS A 348 -6.76 -8.04 14.61
N LEU A 349 -7.12 -9.26 15.02
CA LEU A 349 -7.54 -10.30 14.07
C LEU A 349 -9.05 -10.22 13.88
N ILE A 350 -9.48 -10.22 12.62
CA ILE A 350 -10.89 -10.13 12.25
C ILE A 350 -11.27 -11.44 11.56
N PRO A 351 -11.90 -12.39 12.28
CA PRO A 351 -12.32 -13.65 11.69
C PRO A 351 -13.15 -13.43 10.41
N ILE A 352 -12.99 -14.32 9.44
CA ILE A 352 -13.58 -14.27 8.08
C ILE A 352 -12.98 -13.17 7.19
N ALA A 353 -12.69 -11.97 7.70
CA ALA A 353 -12.08 -10.90 6.89
C ALA A 353 -10.68 -11.28 6.39
N GLY A 354 -9.95 -12.14 7.12
CA GLY A 354 -8.66 -12.68 6.70
C GLY A 354 -8.66 -13.53 5.42
N PHE A 355 -9.82 -13.84 4.83
CA PHE A 355 -9.92 -14.49 3.52
C PHE A 355 -10.03 -13.50 2.34
N LEU A 356 -10.13 -12.20 2.61
CA LEU A 356 -10.09 -11.18 1.56
C LEU A 356 -8.65 -10.97 1.12
N ASN A 357 -8.29 -11.49 -0.05
CA ASN A 357 -6.93 -11.33 -0.59
C ASN A 357 -6.63 -9.91 -1.06
N HIS A 358 -5.33 -9.62 -1.22
CA HIS A 358 -4.87 -8.37 -1.78
C HIS A 358 -4.86 -8.33 -3.31
N SER A 359 -4.98 -7.13 -3.86
CA SER A 359 -4.77 -6.81 -5.27
C SER A 359 -4.34 -5.35 -5.41
N LEU A 360 -3.60 -5.04 -6.49
CA LEU A 360 -3.34 -3.66 -6.93
C LEU A 360 -4.63 -2.93 -7.37
N TYR A 361 -5.73 -3.68 -7.57
CA TYR A 361 -7.04 -3.21 -7.99
C TYR A 361 -8.13 -3.64 -6.98
N PRO A 362 -8.02 -3.22 -5.70
CA PRO A 362 -8.86 -3.72 -4.62
C PRO A 362 -10.30 -3.25 -4.77
N HIS A 363 -11.24 -4.05 -4.26
CA HIS A 363 -12.65 -3.66 -4.15
C HIS A 363 -12.91 -2.89 -2.87
N ILE A 364 -12.25 -3.24 -1.77
CA ILE A 364 -12.40 -2.61 -0.46
C ILE A 364 -11.10 -1.87 -0.12
N MET A 365 -11.16 -0.54 -0.07
CA MET A 365 -10.00 0.30 0.29
C MET A 365 -10.10 0.84 1.72
N HIS A 366 -11.32 1.03 2.22
CA HIS A 366 -11.59 1.53 3.57
C HIS A 366 -12.25 0.44 4.40
N TYR A 367 -11.54 0.07 5.47
CA TYR A 367 -11.97 -0.89 6.47
C TYR A 367 -11.19 -0.55 7.75
N GLY A 368 -11.61 -1.09 8.90
CA GLY A 368 -10.88 -0.81 10.14
C GLY A 368 -11.34 0.44 10.90
N LYS A 369 -12.56 0.94 10.69
CA LYS A 369 -13.20 1.88 11.61
C LYS A 369 -14.50 1.33 12.13
N VAL A 370 -14.68 1.31 13.45
CA VAL A 370 -15.90 0.82 14.08
C VAL A 370 -17.05 1.78 13.80
N ASP A 371 -18.13 1.25 13.23
CA ASP A 371 -19.41 1.96 13.11
C ASP A 371 -20.06 2.02 14.49
N SER A 372 -20.18 3.23 15.05
CA SER A 372 -20.73 3.44 16.40
C SER A 372 -22.22 3.14 16.52
N LYS A 373 -22.98 3.13 15.42
CA LYS A 373 -24.42 2.84 15.42
C LYS A 373 -24.67 1.34 15.47
N THR A 374 -23.89 0.57 14.71
CA THR A 374 -24.04 -0.89 14.61
C THR A 374 -23.06 -1.67 15.49
N ASN A 375 -22.07 -1.01 16.08
CA ASN A 375 -20.95 -1.61 16.82
C ASN A 375 -20.29 -2.76 16.03
N SER A 376 -19.99 -2.48 14.76
CA SER A 376 -19.46 -3.44 13.80
C SER A 376 -18.45 -2.80 12.86
N LEU A 377 -17.60 -3.63 12.26
CA LEU A 377 -16.72 -3.27 11.14
C LEU A 377 -17.43 -3.58 9.83
N LYS A 378 -17.43 -2.63 8.91
CA LYS A 378 -18.05 -2.75 7.58
C LYS A 378 -16.98 -2.69 6.50
N PHE A 379 -17.00 -3.67 5.61
CA PHE A 379 -16.14 -3.77 4.46
C PHE A 379 -16.95 -3.41 3.22
N CYS A 380 -17.02 -2.10 2.93
CA CYS A 380 -17.79 -1.58 1.80
C CYS A 380 -16.95 -1.60 0.52
N VAL A 381 -17.57 -1.93 -0.61
CA VAL A 381 -16.87 -1.91 -1.89
C VAL A 381 -16.81 -0.49 -2.47
N SER A 382 -15.60 -0.04 -2.82
CA SER A 382 -15.28 1.26 -3.43
C SER A 382 -15.37 1.22 -4.97
N LYS A 383 -15.49 0.03 -5.55
CA LYS A 383 -15.82 -0.22 -6.95
C LYS A 383 -16.73 -1.44 -7.06
N PRO A 384 -17.48 -1.61 -8.16
CA PRO A 384 -18.35 -2.76 -8.37
C PRO A 384 -17.58 -4.09 -8.28
N CYS A 385 -18.22 -5.11 -7.72
CA CYS A 385 -17.71 -6.49 -7.66
C CYS A 385 -18.80 -7.42 -8.17
N ASN A 386 -18.57 -8.14 -9.27
CA ASN A 386 -19.62 -8.95 -9.88
C ASN A 386 -19.76 -10.30 -9.18
N MET A 387 -20.95 -10.90 -9.26
CA MET A 387 -21.17 -12.27 -8.79
C MET A 387 -20.14 -13.24 -9.39
N GLY A 388 -19.53 -14.06 -8.53
CA GLY A 388 -18.49 -15.02 -8.92
C GLY A 388 -17.07 -14.44 -9.03
N GLU A 389 -16.91 -13.12 -8.90
CA GLU A 389 -15.60 -12.46 -8.84
C GLU A 389 -15.01 -12.53 -7.43
N GLN A 390 -13.68 -12.63 -7.34
CA GLN A 390 -12.99 -12.48 -6.07
C GLN A 390 -13.06 -11.03 -5.59
N CYS A 391 -13.58 -10.84 -4.37
CA CYS A 391 -13.61 -9.56 -3.69
C CYS A 391 -12.25 -9.35 -3.00
N TYR A 392 -11.55 -8.29 -3.40
CA TYR A 392 -10.19 -8.00 -2.93
C TYR A 392 -10.19 -6.84 -1.94
N LEU A 393 -9.29 -6.93 -0.97
CA LEU A 393 -9.03 -5.92 0.04
C LEU A 393 -7.67 -5.25 -0.22
N SER A 394 -7.56 -3.95 0.01
CA SER A 394 -6.25 -3.31 0.02
C SER A 394 -5.50 -3.63 1.31
N TYR A 395 -4.42 -4.41 1.33
CA TYR A 395 -3.59 -4.55 2.54
C TYR A 395 -2.84 -3.26 2.89
N GLY A 396 -2.51 -2.45 1.88
CA GLY A 396 -1.75 -1.23 2.05
C GLY A 396 -1.03 -0.86 0.76
N ASN A 397 -0.20 0.17 0.84
CA ASN A 397 0.68 0.61 -0.24
C ASN A 397 2.05 -0.04 -0.06
N PHE A 398 2.09 -1.37 -0.10
CA PHE A 398 3.28 -2.14 0.23
C PHE A 398 4.09 -2.52 -1.01
N SER A 399 5.41 -2.49 -0.87
CA SER A 399 6.33 -3.07 -1.84
C SER A 399 6.19 -4.59 -1.89
N SER A 400 6.64 -5.19 -2.98
CA SER A 400 6.75 -6.64 -3.12
C SER A 400 7.71 -7.23 -2.08
N SER A 401 8.73 -6.51 -1.59
CA SER A 401 9.61 -6.99 -0.51
C SER A 401 8.82 -7.17 0.81
N HIS A 402 7.98 -6.19 1.14
CA HIS A 402 7.11 -6.26 2.31
C HIS A 402 6.07 -7.37 2.17
N LEU A 403 5.42 -7.47 1.00
CA LEU A 403 4.40 -8.50 0.73
C LEU A 403 4.99 -9.91 0.76
N VAL A 404 6.19 -10.13 0.21
CA VAL A 404 6.90 -11.41 0.32
C VAL A 404 7.22 -11.71 1.79
N THR A 405 7.77 -10.74 2.52
CA THR A 405 8.24 -10.95 3.90
C THR A 405 7.10 -11.33 4.85
N PHE A 406 5.98 -10.59 4.82
CA PHE A 406 4.94 -10.69 5.84
C PHE A 406 3.65 -11.37 5.37
N TYR A 407 3.42 -11.45 4.06
CA TYR A 407 2.20 -12.04 3.50
C TYR A 407 2.43 -13.23 2.56
N GLY A 408 3.66 -13.43 2.05
CA GLY A 408 4.01 -14.62 1.29
C GLY A 408 3.59 -14.63 -0.17
N PHE A 409 3.43 -13.48 -0.81
CA PHE A 409 3.04 -13.41 -2.23
C PHE A 409 3.57 -12.14 -2.91
N ILE A 410 3.55 -12.15 -4.25
CA ILE A 410 3.77 -10.99 -5.10
C ILE A 410 2.46 -10.70 -5.85
N PRO A 411 1.95 -9.46 -5.86
CA PRO A 411 0.70 -9.14 -6.52
C PRO A 411 0.84 -9.22 -8.05
N GLN A 412 -0.23 -9.62 -8.74
CA GLN A 412 -0.25 -9.63 -10.19
C GLN A 412 -0.25 -8.19 -10.75
N GLY A 413 0.70 -7.90 -11.64
CA GLY A 413 0.83 -6.60 -12.31
C GLY A 413 2.10 -5.85 -11.91
N ASP A 414 2.24 -4.61 -12.37
CA ASP A 414 3.37 -3.76 -12.00
C ASP A 414 3.02 -2.98 -10.73
N ASN A 415 3.63 -3.37 -9.60
CA ASN A 415 3.44 -2.68 -8.33
C ASN A 415 4.21 -1.35 -8.32
N LEU A 416 3.49 -0.24 -8.12
CA LEU A 416 4.09 1.11 -8.12
C LEU A 416 5.02 1.37 -6.93
N TYR A 417 4.87 0.55 -5.88
CA TYR A 417 5.65 0.63 -4.63
C TYR A 417 6.90 -0.25 -4.67
N ASP A 418 7.18 -0.92 -5.80
CA ASP A 418 8.46 -1.60 -6.02
C ASP A 418 9.55 -0.59 -6.34
N THR A 419 10.08 0.01 -5.28
CA THR A 419 11.18 0.97 -5.32
C THR A 419 12.49 0.33 -4.85
N ILE A 420 13.61 0.87 -5.34
CA ILE A 420 14.94 0.57 -4.81
C ILE A 420 15.45 1.84 -4.12
N PRO A 421 15.64 1.83 -2.79
CA PRO A 421 16.19 2.97 -2.09
C PRO A 421 17.67 3.19 -2.46
N LEU A 422 18.08 4.44 -2.42
CA LEU A 422 19.44 4.91 -2.64
C LEU A 422 19.82 5.85 -1.50
N GLU A 423 20.88 5.51 -0.78
CA GLU A 423 21.51 6.44 0.15
C GLU A 423 22.65 7.16 -0.59
N ILE A 424 22.54 8.48 -0.70
CA ILE A 424 23.55 9.33 -1.35
C ILE A 424 24.10 10.29 -0.30
N ASP A 425 25.41 10.24 -0.11
CA ASP A 425 26.12 11.18 0.78
C ASP A 425 26.02 12.59 0.22
N ASN A 426 25.66 13.57 1.07
CA ASN A 426 25.60 14.95 0.64
C ASN A 426 27.00 15.46 0.27
N PRO A 427 27.17 16.08 -0.91
CA PRO A 427 28.47 16.62 -1.34
C PRO A 427 28.90 17.89 -0.58
N GLN A 428 28.30 18.24 0.56
CA GLN A 428 28.65 19.43 1.36
C GLN A 428 28.99 19.09 2.82
N GLY A 429 30.09 18.36 3.01
CA GLY A 429 30.79 18.32 4.30
C GLY A 429 31.79 19.46 4.46
N ASP A 430 31.32 20.73 4.46
CA ASP A 430 32.15 21.91 4.81
C ASP A 430 31.29 23.17 5.13
N CYS A 431 30.24 23.04 5.94
CA CYS A 431 29.54 24.18 6.54
C CYS A 431 29.54 24.02 8.08
N PRO A 432 29.93 25.05 8.86
CA PRO A 432 30.08 24.89 10.31
C PRO A 432 28.74 24.62 11.00
N GLU A 433 28.76 23.61 11.85
CA GLU A 433 27.71 23.15 12.75
C GLU A 433 26.94 24.28 13.43
N GLU A 434 25.66 24.46 13.06
CA GLU A 434 24.63 24.94 14.00
C GLU A 434 23.28 24.24 13.69
N PHE A 435 22.97 23.26 14.55
CA PHE A 435 21.66 22.62 14.81
C PHE A 435 21.02 21.77 13.69
N HIS A 436 21.32 20.47 13.67
CA HIS A 436 20.33 19.35 13.71
C HIS A 436 21.07 17.99 13.81
N PRO A 437 20.78 17.12 14.79
CA PRO A 437 21.26 15.75 14.79
C PRO A 437 20.21 14.84 14.11
N MET A 438 20.50 14.34 12.91
CA MET A 438 19.96 13.12 12.26
C MET A 438 20.47 13.09 10.80
N SER A 439 21.51 12.27 10.55
CA SER A 439 22.09 11.82 9.26
C SER A 439 22.26 12.83 8.10
N ASP A 440 23.52 13.12 7.73
CA ASP A 440 23.95 13.95 6.57
C ASP A 440 23.68 13.31 5.18
N SER A 441 22.87 12.24 5.08
CA SER A 441 22.56 11.55 3.81
C SER A 441 21.16 11.86 3.30
N ALA A 442 21.02 12.03 1.98
CA ALA A 442 19.71 12.16 1.35
C ALA A 442 19.23 10.78 0.86
N THR A 443 18.08 10.32 1.36
CA THR A 443 17.45 9.09 0.87
C THR A 443 16.68 9.38 -0.41
N HIS A 444 17.12 8.79 -1.51
CA HIS A 444 16.45 8.81 -2.81
C HIS A 444 15.88 7.42 -3.14
N MET A 445 15.06 7.34 -4.17
CA MET A 445 14.48 6.07 -4.61
C MET A 445 14.39 6.04 -6.13
N VAL A 446 14.50 4.85 -6.71
CA VAL A 446 14.19 4.59 -8.12
C VAL A 446 13.10 3.54 -8.23
N ARG A 447 12.48 3.44 -9.42
CA ARG A 447 11.55 2.37 -9.78
C ARG A 447 11.69 2.04 -11.26
N GLY A 448 10.94 1.04 -11.72
CA GLY A 448 10.91 0.68 -13.13
C GLY A 448 10.59 1.87 -14.04
N THR A 449 11.47 2.16 -15.01
CA THR A 449 11.35 3.35 -15.88
C THR A 449 10.18 3.26 -16.86
N TRP A 450 9.58 2.07 -17.01
CA TRP A 450 8.34 1.85 -17.76
C TRP A 450 7.10 2.45 -17.08
N LEU A 451 7.20 2.84 -15.81
CA LEU A 451 6.15 3.54 -15.06
C LEU A 451 6.22 5.07 -15.20
N SER A 452 7.23 5.60 -15.90
CA SER A 452 7.32 7.02 -16.22
C SER A 452 6.75 7.28 -17.61
N ASN A 453 6.10 8.44 -17.79
CA ASN A 453 5.62 8.89 -19.11
C ASN A 453 6.57 9.89 -19.78
N ASN A 454 7.65 10.29 -19.10
CA ASN A 454 8.53 11.35 -19.57
C ASN A 454 9.96 10.84 -19.72
N HIS A 455 10.28 10.44 -20.95
CA HIS A 455 11.62 10.04 -21.38
C HIS A 455 12.33 11.13 -22.18
N GLU A 456 11.83 12.37 -22.12
CA GLU A 456 12.49 13.50 -22.78
C GLU A 456 13.84 13.82 -22.13
N ILE A 457 14.62 14.65 -22.82
CA ILE A 457 15.90 15.13 -22.29
C ILE A 457 15.64 15.84 -20.95
N PHE A 458 16.56 15.65 -20.00
CA PHE A 458 16.42 16.04 -18.59
C PHE A 458 15.48 15.16 -17.73
N HIS A 459 14.83 14.14 -18.28
CA HIS A 459 13.95 13.25 -17.52
C HIS A 459 14.31 11.77 -17.67
N TYR A 460 14.46 11.26 -18.90
CA TYR A 460 14.90 9.88 -19.20
C TYR A 460 14.08 8.75 -18.56
N GLY A 461 12.88 9.04 -18.05
CA GLY A 461 12.09 8.11 -17.26
C GLY A 461 12.59 7.91 -15.83
N LEU A 462 13.53 8.76 -15.37
CA LEU A 462 14.12 8.72 -14.04
C LEU A 462 13.48 9.77 -13.11
N PRO A 463 13.61 9.61 -11.79
CA PRO A 463 12.90 10.44 -10.83
C PRO A 463 13.45 11.87 -10.79
N PRO A 464 12.61 12.91 -10.95
CA PRO A 464 13.09 14.29 -10.94
C PRO A 464 13.85 14.69 -9.67
N PRO A 465 13.41 14.32 -8.45
CA PRO A 465 14.15 14.67 -7.23
C PRO A 465 15.57 14.08 -7.21
N LEU A 466 15.77 12.85 -7.70
CA LEU A 466 17.08 12.22 -7.82
C LEU A 466 17.96 12.95 -8.85
N LEU A 467 17.41 13.22 -10.04
CA LEU A 467 18.15 13.94 -11.07
C LEU A 467 18.56 15.34 -10.60
N ASP A 468 17.67 16.07 -9.93
CA ASP A 468 17.96 17.40 -9.42
C ASP A 468 19.02 17.40 -8.32
N HIS A 469 19.00 16.39 -7.44
CA HIS A 469 20.06 16.18 -6.45
C HIS A 469 21.41 15.92 -7.12
N LEU A 470 21.48 14.97 -8.07
CA LEU A 470 22.73 14.65 -8.76
C LEU A 470 23.24 15.82 -9.61
N ARG A 471 22.36 16.60 -10.24
CA ARG A 471 22.73 17.84 -10.95
C ARG A 471 23.37 18.87 -10.03
N SER A 472 22.89 18.97 -8.79
CA SER A 472 23.40 19.95 -7.82
C SER A 472 24.87 19.72 -7.44
N ALA A 473 25.36 18.47 -7.55
CA ALA A 473 26.77 18.13 -7.36
C ALA A 473 27.67 18.70 -8.46
N TRP A 474 27.11 18.96 -9.65
CA TRP A 474 27.85 19.35 -10.85
C TRP A 474 27.56 20.78 -11.32
N SER A 475 26.53 21.45 -10.78
CA SER A 475 26.10 22.80 -11.18
C SER A 475 25.41 23.56 -10.05
N THR A 476 25.67 24.88 -9.94
CA THR A 476 25.07 25.77 -8.94
C THR A 476 23.71 26.35 -9.36
N VAL A 477 23.21 26.05 -10.58
CA VAL A 477 21.92 26.59 -11.08
C VAL A 477 21.06 25.51 -11.80
N PRO A 478 20.51 24.51 -11.10
CA PRO A 478 19.35 23.76 -11.58
C PRO A 478 18.05 24.60 -11.44
N PRO A 479 17.00 24.38 -12.26
CA PRO A 479 16.84 23.37 -13.30
C PRO A 479 17.26 23.83 -14.70
N PHE A 480 17.79 22.92 -15.51
CA PHE A 480 18.14 23.17 -16.91
C PHE A 480 16.89 23.33 -17.78
N LYS A 481 16.64 24.53 -18.32
CA LYS A 481 15.48 24.79 -19.18
C LYS A 481 15.75 24.61 -20.67
N THR A 482 17.02 24.48 -21.06
CA THR A 482 17.46 24.43 -22.45
C THR A 482 18.67 23.51 -22.61
N PRO A 483 18.77 22.73 -23.70
CA PRO A 483 19.91 21.87 -23.99
C PRO A 483 21.10 22.69 -24.52
N THR A 484 21.74 23.45 -23.64
CA THR A 484 23.03 24.09 -23.95
C THR A 484 24.15 23.06 -23.81
N LEU A 485 25.28 23.27 -24.50
CA LEU A 485 26.43 22.35 -24.41
C LEU A 485 26.90 22.14 -22.96
N ALA A 486 26.86 23.19 -22.13
CA ALA A 486 27.22 23.10 -20.71
C ALA A 486 26.24 22.22 -19.92
N ASN A 487 24.94 22.36 -20.15
CA ASN A 487 23.92 21.56 -19.48
C ASN A 487 24.00 20.09 -19.93
N LEU A 488 24.19 19.84 -21.23
CA LEU A 488 24.34 18.51 -21.80
C LEU A 488 25.57 17.77 -21.24
N GLU A 489 26.67 18.48 -20.98
CA GLU A 489 27.86 17.90 -20.36
C GLU A 489 27.61 17.50 -18.89
N VAL A 490 26.81 18.27 -18.15
CA VAL A 490 26.37 17.89 -16.80
C VAL A 490 25.48 16.65 -16.86
N GLU A 491 24.50 16.62 -17.76
CA GLU A 491 23.61 15.46 -17.92
C GLU A 491 24.38 14.18 -18.27
N LYS A 492 25.41 14.29 -19.12
CA LYS A 492 26.28 13.15 -19.45
C LYS A 492 26.98 12.57 -18.22
N LYS A 493 27.43 13.42 -17.30
CA LYS A 493 28.04 12.99 -16.03
C LYS A 493 27.01 12.35 -15.11
N VAL A 494 25.85 12.99 -14.92
CA VAL A 494 24.76 12.46 -14.07
C VAL A 494 24.32 11.07 -14.55
N LEU A 495 24.08 10.88 -15.85
CA LEU A 495 23.72 9.57 -16.38
C LEU A 495 24.86 8.55 -16.27
N GLY A 496 26.12 9.00 -16.39
CA GLY A 496 27.29 8.16 -16.19
C GLY A 496 27.42 7.66 -14.75
N ASP A 497 27.18 8.53 -13.76
CA ASP A 497 27.21 8.17 -12.33
C ASP A 497 26.13 7.13 -12.02
N ILE A 498 24.89 7.38 -12.47
CA ILE A 498 23.77 6.42 -12.31
C ILE A 498 24.11 5.08 -12.96
N LEU A 499 24.61 5.10 -14.19
CA LEU A 499 24.94 3.89 -14.93
C LEU A 499 26.00 3.06 -14.21
N SER A 500 27.07 3.69 -13.72
CA SER A 500 28.12 3.01 -12.93
C SER A 500 27.56 2.34 -11.67
N THR A 501 26.66 3.01 -10.95
CA THR A 501 26.00 2.45 -9.76
C THR A 501 25.15 1.23 -10.12
N TYR A 502 24.30 1.34 -11.13
CA TYR A 502 23.36 0.27 -11.48
C TYR A 502 23.99 -0.90 -12.24
N GLU A 503 25.11 -0.70 -12.95
CA GLU A 503 25.91 -1.80 -13.50
C GLU A 503 26.49 -2.65 -12.37
N THR A 504 27.03 -2.00 -11.33
CA THR A 504 27.55 -2.71 -10.14
C THR A 504 26.43 -3.49 -9.44
N LEU A 505 25.25 -2.89 -9.25
CA LEU A 505 24.10 -3.58 -8.67
C LEU A 505 23.63 -4.77 -9.53
N MET A 506 23.64 -4.62 -10.86
CA MET A 506 23.28 -5.69 -11.78
C MET A 506 24.25 -6.86 -11.71
N GLU A 507 25.56 -6.61 -11.54
CA GLU A 507 26.58 -7.64 -11.36
C GLU A 507 26.41 -8.41 -10.04
N CYS A 508 25.90 -7.77 -8.99
CA CYS A 508 25.61 -8.42 -7.71
C CYS A 508 24.41 -9.37 -7.79
N ILE A 509 23.44 -9.10 -8.67
CA ILE A 509 22.23 -9.93 -8.85
C ILE A 509 22.56 -11.04 -9.86
N ASP A 510 23.10 -12.15 -9.35
CA ASP A 510 23.50 -13.32 -10.15
C ASP A 510 22.33 -13.95 -10.94
N ASP A 511 22.65 -14.47 -12.14
CA ASP A 511 21.75 -15.04 -13.15
C ASP A 511 21.57 -16.56 -12.99
N THR A 512 21.72 -17.11 -11.79
CA THR A 512 21.67 -18.55 -11.55
C THR A 512 20.36 -19.16 -12.09
N GLU A 513 20.53 -20.14 -12.98
CA GLU A 513 19.69 -20.47 -14.13
C GLU A 513 18.17 -20.56 -13.91
N GLU A 514 17.41 -19.89 -14.78
CA GLU A 514 15.94 -19.98 -14.92
C GLU A 514 15.42 -21.41 -15.22
N ASP A 515 16.30 -22.35 -15.57
CA ASP A 515 15.94 -23.68 -16.10
C ASP A 515 15.38 -24.65 -15.05
N ASN A 516 15.50 -24.37 -13.74
CA ASN A 516 15.00 -25.26 -12.67
C ASN A 516 13.59 -24.93 -12.12
N ARG A 517 12.89 -23.92 -12.66
CA ARG A 517 11.61 -23.41 -12.10
C ARG A 517 10.50 -24.44 -11.87
N ARG A 518 10.47 -25.56 -12.62
CA ARG A 518 9.32 -26.49 -12.57
C ARG A 518 9.24 -27.32 -11.29
N ASN A 519 10.38 -27.67 -10.66
CA ASN A 519 10.43 -28.55 -9.49
C ASN A 519 10.84 -27.86 -8.18
N SER A 520 11.04 -26.55 -8.19
CA SER A 520 11.38 -25.79 -6.98
C SER A 520 10.23 -25.72 -5.97
N SER A 521 10.56 -25.63 -4.69
CA SER A 521 9.64 -25.32 -3.59
C SER A 521 8.98 -23.95 -3.76
N TRP A 522 7.92 -23.69 -2.99
CA TRP A 522 7.13 -22.46 -3.11
C TRP A 522 7.95 -21.21 -2.76
N ASP A 523 8.82 -21.29 -1.75
CA ASP A 523 9.67 -20.21 -1.26
C ASP A 523 10.76 -19.86 -2.26
N VAL A 524 11.40 -20.88 -2.86
CA VAL A 524 12.39 -20.70 -3.94
C VAL A 524 11.74 -20.04 -5.16
N LYS A 525 10.50 -20.43 -5.53
CA LYS A 525 9.75 -19.79 -6.62
C LYS A 525 9.47 -18.32 -6.32
N LEU A 526 8.99 -18.01 -5.12
CA LEU A 526 8.69 -16.65 -4.71
C LEU A 526 9.94 -15.77 -4.67
N ALA A 527 11.05 -16.30 -4.14
CA ALA A 527 12.35 -15.63 -4.14
C ALA A 527 12.87 -15.34 -5.56
N MET A 528 12.74 -16.31 -6.48
CA MET A 528 13.13 -16.11 -7.89
C MET A 528 12.27 -15.04 -8.57
N GLU A 529 10.96 -15.03 -8.32
CA GLU A 529 10.05 -14.04 -8.87
C GLU A 529 10.38 -12.62 -8.37
N TYR A 530 10.62 -12.47 -7.06
CA TYR A 530 11.07 -11.20 -6.49
C TYR A 530 12.40 -10.73 -7.10
N LYS A 531 13.39 -11.63 -7.22
CA LYS A 531 14.70 -11.32 -7.84
C LYS A 531 14.54 -10.88 -9.29
N ALA A 532 13.63 -11.50 -10.04
CA ALA A 532 13.33 -11.13 -11.42
C ALA A 532 12.74 -9.71 -11.52
N ILE A 533 11.89 -9.28 -10.57
CA ILE A 533 11.37 -7.92 -10.50
C ILE A 533 12.51 -6.92 -10.28
N GLN A 534 13.39 -7.17 -9.30
CA GLN A 534 14.54 -6.30 -9.02
C GLN A 534 15.46 -6.16 -10.24
N ARG A 535 15.78 -7.28 -10.89
CA ARG A 535 16.56 -7.30 -12.13
C ARG A 535 15.89 -6.51 -13.25
N ARG A 536 14.56 -6.65 -13.42
CA ARG A 536 13.79 -5.90 -14.43
C ARG A 536 13.86 -4.39 -14.16
N ILE A 537 13.73 -3.95 -12.90
CA ILE A 537 13.85 -2.54 -12.51
C ILE A 537 15.23 -2.01 -12.89
N ILE A 538 16.30 -2.68 -12.44
CA ILE A 538 17.70 -2.26 -12.71
C ILE A 538 17.99 -2.23 -14.20
N SER A 539 17.58 -3.26 -14.95
CA SER A 539 17.73 -3.32 -16.40
C SER A 539 17.01 -2.17 -17.12
N SER A 540 15.83 -1.77 -16.64
CA SER A 540 15.10 -0.64 -17.22
C SER A 540 15.80 0.70 -16.99
N ILE A 541 16.44 0.88 -15.83
CA ILE A 541 17.22 2.08 -15.50
C ILE A 541 18.46 2.16 -16.39
N LEU A 542 19.21 1.05 -16.52
CA LEU A 542 20.37 0.97 -17.42
C LEU A 542 19.98 1.30 -18.86
N THR A 543 18.88 0.72 -19.35
CA THR A 543 18.34 0.99 -20.69
C THR A 543 17.99 2.46 -20.88
N SER A 544 17.32 3.07 -19.89
CA SER A 544 17.00 4.50 -19.87
C SER A 544 18.25 5.37 -19.92
N CYS A 545 19.28 5.07 -19.11
CA CYS A 545 20.54 5.82 -19.11
C CYS A 545 21.27 5.73 -20.45
N HIS A 546 21.40 4.53 -21.03
CA HIS A 546 22.03 4.37 -22.35
C HIS A 546 21.27 5.13 -23.46
N SER A 547 19.95 5.08 -23.45
CA SER A 547 19.10 5.83 -24.39
C SER A 547 19.25 7.35 -24.20
N GLY A 548 19.30 7.80 -22.95
CA GLY A 548 19.53 9.19 -22.57
C GLY A 548 20.89 9.70 -23.06
N LEU A 549 21.97 8.95 -22.82
CA LEU A 549 23.32 9.29 -23.29
C LEU A 549 23.37 9.44 -24.82
N LYS A 550 22.76 8.52 -25.57
CA LYS A 550 22.67 8.61 -27.03
C LYS A 550 21.89 9.85 -27.48
N THR A 551 20.84 10.21 -26.76
CA THR A 551 20.03 11.41 -27.03
C THR A 551 20.84 12.68 -26.78
N ILE A 552 21.59 12.73 -25.68
CA ILE A 552 22.51 13.83 -25.35
C ILE A 552 23.58 14.00 -26.44
N GLU A 553 24.23 12.92 -26.86
CA GLU A 553 25.26 12.96 -27.91
C GLU A 553 24.73 13.54 -29.23
N ASN A 554 23.54 13.11 -29.65
CA ASN A 554 22.88 13.65 -30.83
C ASN A 554 22.60 15.15 -30.70
N GLU A 555 22.11 15.60 -29.53
CA GLU A 555 21.81 17.01 -29.29
C GLU A 555 23.08 17.85 -29.20
N MET A 556 24.16 17.35 -28.60
CA MET A 556 25.47 18.01 -28.60
C MET A 556 26.01 18.21 -30.02
N CYS A 557 25.88 17.20 -30.90
CA CYS A 557 26.24 17.33 -32.30
C CYS A 557 25.40 18.41 -33.01
N ARG A 558 24.11 18.52 -32.70
CA ARG A 558 23.23 19.58 -33.24
C ARG A 558 23.66 20.97 -32.75
N CYS A 559 23.96 21.13 -31.46
CA CYS A 559 24.47 22.38 -30.91
C CYS A 559 25.78 22.81 -31.60
N ALA A 560 26.70 21.87 -31.82
CA ALA A 560 27.98 22.11 -32.50
C ALA A 560 27.81 22.48 -34.00
N ALA A 561 26.81 21.92 -34.68
CA ALA A 561 26.49 22.27 -36.06
C ALA A 561 25.90 23.70 -36.17
N VAL A 562 25.08 24.10 -35.20
CA VAL A 562 24.52 25.47 -35.15
C VAL A 562 25.61 26.51 -34.87
N THR A 563 26.57 26.22 -33.98
CA THR A 563 27.68 27.14 -33.68
C THR A 563 28.75 27.23 -34.76
N SER A 564 28.83 26.25 -35.67
CA SER A 564 29.77 26.27 -36.81
C SER A 564 29.17 26.85 -38.10
N SER A 565 27.87 27.13 -38.12
CA SER A 565 27.14 27.67 -39.28
C SER A 565 26.70 29.14 -39.14
N GLY A 566 26.96 29.75 -37.98
CA GLY A 566 26.83 31.19 -37.72
C GLY A 566 28.18 31.83 -37.46
#